data_AF-A0A374TUL3-F1
#
_entry.id   AF-A0A374TUL3-F1
#
_cell.length_a   1.000
_cell.length_b   1.000
_cell.length_c   1.000
_cell.angle_alpha   90.00
_cell.angle_beta   90.00
_cell.angle_gamma   90.00
#
_symmetry.space_group_name_H-M   'P 1'
#
loop_
_entity.id
_entity.type
_entity.pdbx_description
1 polymer ?
#
loop_
_entity_poly.entity_id
_entity_poly.type
_entity_poly.pdbx_seq_one_letter_code
_entity_poly.pdbx_strand_id
1 'polypeptide(L)'
;MSVSNDVIADIAGYAAMTCYGVVGMAEQLQGAESVRLLAGQRLRKGVLVSADENGLTVDLHVVLENGVNMKSVCHNLSSSVAFTLQEVAQIDPASLKIGIHIDALKSRLN
;
A
#
# COMPACT_ATOMS: atom_id res chain seq x y z
N MET A 1 -12.15 -2.28 -18.97
CA MET A 1 -12.76 -2.02 -17.65
C MET A 1 -11.71 -1.31 -16.82
N SER A 2 -11.92 -0.06 -16.45
CA SER A 2 -10.97 0.66 -15.60
C SER A 2 -11.45 0.53 -14.16
N VAL A 3 -10.78 -0.31 -13.37
CA VAL A 3 -10.94 -0.30 -11.92
C VAL A 3 -10.46 1.07 -11.44
N SER A 4 -11.26 1.75 -10.60
CA SER A 4 -10.86 3.06 -10.07
C SER A 4 -9.58 2.93 -9.24
N ASN A 5 -8.66 3.90 -9.35
CA ASN A 5 -7.43 3.96 -8.54
C ASN A 5 -7.73 3.85 -7.04
N ASP A 6 -8.88 4.38 -6.62
CA ASP A 6 -9.40 4.27 -5.26
C ASP A 6 -9.62 2.82 -4.82
N VAL A 7 -10.17 1.98 -5.69
CA VAL A 7 -10.44 0.56 -5.40
C VAL A 7 -9.13 -0.22 -5.36
N ILE A 8 -8.19 0.11 -6.26
CA ILE A 8 -6.84 -0.47 -6.25
C ILE A 8 -6.14 -0.12 -4.94
N ALA A 9 -6.23 1.14 -4.49
CA ALA A 9 -5.67 1.61 -3.25
C ALA A 9 -6.28 0.88 -2.04
N ASP A 10 -7.60 0.67 -2.03
CA ASP A 10 -8.30 -0.06 -0.98
C ASP A 10 -7.84 -1.54 -0.90
N ILE A 11 -7.69 -2.21 -2.06
CA ILE A 11 -7.22 -3.61 -2.12
C ILE A 11 -5.75 -3.72 -1.69
N ALA A 12 -4.88 -2.85 -2.20
CA ALA A 12 -3.47 -2.85 -1.88
C ALA A 12 -3.22 -2.52 -0.40
N GLY A 13 -3.93 -1.54 0.15
CA GLY A 13 -3.88 -1.19 1.58
C GLY A 13 -4.36 -2.33 2.47
N TYR A 14 -5.44 -3.02 2.08
CA TYR A 14 -5.90 -4.22 2.78
C TYR A 14 -4.83 -5.32 2.79
N ALA A 15 -4.28 -5.68 1.63
CA ALA A 15 -3.23 -6.69 1.52
C ALA A 15 -2.00 -6.31 2.38
N ALA A 16 -1.57 -5.05 2.30
CA ALA A 16 -0.45 -4.54 3.07
C ALA A 16 -0.65 -4.66 4.59
N MET A 17 -1.84 -4.32 5.09
CA MET A 17 -2.17 -4.41 6.52
C MET A 17 -2.24 -5.86 7.04
N THR A 18 -2.38 -6.85 6.16
CA THR A 18 -2.34 -8.28 6.53
C THR A 18 -0.93 -8.87 6.52
N CYS A 19 0.07 -8.13 6.02
CA CYS A 19 1.44 -8.61 5.96
C CYS A 19 2.13 -8.57 7.32
N TYR A 20 2.83 -9.67 7.64
CA TYR A 20 3.63 -9.76 8.85
C TYR A 20 4.67 -8.64 8.93
N GLY A 21 4.73 -7.98 10.09
CA GLY A 21 5.66 -6.88 10.35
C GLY A 21 5.15 -5.50 9.94
N VAL A 22 4.02 -5.38 9.23
CA VAL A 22 3.32 -4.11 9.01
C VAL A 22 2.36 -3.87 10.17
N VAL A 23 2.52 -2.75 10.88
CA VAL A 23 1.68 -2.40 12.06
C VAL A 23 0.80 -1.18 11.81
N GLY A 24 0.97 -0.54 10.66
CA GLY A 24 0.15 0.56 10.20
C GLY A 24 0.62 1.09 8.86
N MET A 25 -0.13 2.04 8.32
CA MET A 25 0.21 2.78 7.12
C MET A 25 0.36 4.27 7.47
N ALA A 26 1.28 4.97 6.82
CA ALA A 26 1.51 6.40 7.04
C ALA A 26 0.78 7.24 5.99
N GLU A 27 0.12 8.32 6.41
CA GLU A 27 -0.65 9.17 5.50
C GLU A 27 0.26 9.99 4.58
N GLN A 28 0.06 9.87 3.27
CA GLN A 28 0.55 10.83 2.27
C GLN A 28 -0.56 11.83 1.95
N LEU A 29 -0.32 13.11 2.27
CA LEU A 29 -1.16 14.21 1.79
C LEU A 29 -0.87 14.42 0.30
N GLN A 30 -1.70 13.85 -0.57
CA GLN A 30 -1.64 14.17 -1.99
C GLN A 30 -2.08 15.62 -2.20
N GLY A 31 -1.18 16.47 -2.73
CA GLY A 31 -1.47 17.72 -3.43
C GLY A 31 -2.54 18.66 -2.84
N ALA A 32 -2.07 19.67 -2.10
CA ALA A 32 -2.70 20.99 -1.94
C ALA A 32 -4.23 21.07 -1.93
N GLU A 33 -4.92 20.36 -1.04
CA GLU A 33 -6.03 20.92 -0.29
C GLU A 33 -6.36 20.01 0.88
N SER A 34 -6.59 20.64 2.02
CA SER A 34 -6.95 20.01 3.28
C SER A 34 -8.40 19.48 3.22
N VAL A 35 -8.68 18.55 2.31
CA VAL A 35 -9.94 17.81 2.32
C VAL A 35 -9.88 16.88 3.51
N ARG A 36 -10.64 17.22 4.56
CA ARG A 36 -10.87 16.32 5.71
C ARG A 36 -11.44 15.01 5.16
N LEU A 37 -10.58 14.01 5.03
CA LEU A 37 -10.96 12.68 4.56
C LEU A 37 -12.01 12.10 5.53
N LEU A 38 -13.13 11.62 4.97
CA LEU A 38 -14.16 10.93 5.73
C LEU A 38 -13.57 9.68 6.40
N ALA A 39 -14.08 9.32 7.58
CA ALA A 39 -13.52 8.24 8.41
C ALA A 39 -13.39 6.88 7.70
N GLY A 40 -14.17 6.63 6.63
CA GLY A 40 -14.11 5.41 5.83
C GLY A 40 -12.93 5.33 4.85
N GLN A 41 -12.27 6.43 4.51
CA GLN A 41 -11.12 6.43 3.58
C GLN A 41 -9.77 6.15 4.28
N ARG A 42 -9.80 5.74 5.56
CA ARG A 42 -8.60 5.53 6.38
C ARG A 42 -7.68 4.42 5.88
N LEU A 43 -8.22 3.41 5.19
CA LEU A 43 -7.43 2.31 4.60
C LEU A 43 -6.54 2.77 3.43
N ARG A 44 -6.91 3.88 2.77
CA ARG A 44 -6.14 4.50 1.66
C ARG A 44 -4.93 5.28 2.14
N LYS A 45 -4.85 5.57 3.45
CA LYS A 45 -3.77 6.37 4.00
C LYS A 45 -2.46 5.62 3.79
N GLY A 46 -1.61 6.15 2.93
CA GLY A 46 -0.32 5.54 2.61
C GLY A 46 -0.33 4.63 1.40
N VAL A 47 -1.36 4.68 0.55
CA VAL A 47 -1.32 4.03 -0.76
C VAL A 47 -1.52 5.08 -1.84
N LEU A 48 -0.50 5.29 -2.66
CA LEU A 48 -0.56 6.15 -3.83
C LEU A 48 -0.61 5.26 -5.08
N VAL A 49 -1.63 5.47 -5.90
CA VAL A 49 -1.82 4.71 -7.14
C VAL A 49 -1.75 5.68 -8.31
N SER A 50 -0.83 5.40 -9.23
CA SER A 50 -0.67 6.13 -10.48
C SER A 50 -0.66 5.15 -11.64
N ALA A 51 -1.35 5.50 -12.72
CA ALA A 51 -1.40 4.70 -13.94
C ALA A 51 -0.92 5.58 -15.09
N ASP A 52 0.03 5.07 -15.87
CA ASP A 52 0.56 5.71 -17.06
C ASP A 52 0.67 4.71 -18.22
N GLU A 53 1.31 5.14 -19.32
CA GLU A 53 1.50 4.33 -20.53
C GLU A 53 2.36 3.08 -20.29
N ASN A 54 3.16 3.07 -19.21
CA ASN A 54 4.06 2.00 -18.83
C ASN A 54 3.46 1.02 -17.81
N GLY A 55 2.23 1.27 -17.35
CA GLY A 55 1.49 0.41 -16.45
C GLY A 55 1.03 1.09 -15.16
N LEU A 56 0.81 0.28 -14.13
CA LEU A 56 0.30 0.69 -12.82
C LEU A 56 1.44 0.75 -11.81
N THR A 57 1.56 1.86 -11.09
CA THR A 57 2.46 2.00 -9.95
C THR A 57 1.65 2.14 -8.66
N VAL A 58 2.04 1.37 -7.65
CA VAL A 58 1.47 1.40 -6.30
C VAL A 58 2.58 1.67 -5.31
N ASP A 59 2.57 2.86 -4.73
CA ASP A 59 3.49 3.26 -3.66
C ASP A 59 2.83 3.05 -2.29
N LEU A 60 3.48 2.27 -1.44
CA LEU A 60 3.04 1.91 -0.11
C LEU A 60 3.91 2.61 0.93
N HIS A 61 3.29 3.42 1.79
CA HIS A 61 3.90 4.08 2.93
C HIS A 61 3.51 3.33 4.20
N VAL A 62 4.48 2.62 4.77
CA VAL A 62 4.24 1.64 5.84
C VAL A 62 4.96 1.99 7.12
N VAL A 63 4.32 1.64 8.23
CA VAL A 63 4.93 1.61 9.56
C VAL A 63 5.22 0.17 9.89
N LEU A 64 6.49 -0.16 10.11
CA LEU A 64 6.90 -1.52 10.45
C LEU A 64 7.07 -1.72 11.94
N GLU A 65 6.92 -2.97 12.38
CA GLU A 65 7.26 -3.39 13.74
C GLU A 65 8.78 -3.29 13.96
N ASN A 66 9.20 -2.75 15.11
CA ASN A 66 10.62 -2.68 15.44
C ASN A 66 11.21 -4.09 15.65
N GLY A 67 12.42 -4.32 15.14
CA GLY A 67 13.13 -5.61 15.26
C GLY A 67 12.78 -6.65 14.19
N VAL A 68 11.91 -6.33 13.23
CA VAL A 68 11.67 -7.22 12.07
C VAL A 68 12.80 -7.15 11.05
N ASN A 69 12.97 -8.21 10.25
CA ASN A 69 13.83 -8.16 9.09
C ASN A 69 13.15 -7.37 7.96
N MET A 70 13.52 -6.08 7.82
CA MET A 70 12.92 -5.17 6.84
C MET A 70 12.96 -5.72 5.41
N LYS A 71 14.06 -6.38 5.01
CA LYS A 71 14.19 -6.94 3.67
C LYS A 71 13.16 -8.06 3.42
N SER A 72 13.00 -8.96 4.39
CA SER A 72 12.00 -10.03 4.31
C SER A 72 10.58 -9.47 4.32
N VAL A 73 10.31 -8.47 5.17
CA VAL A 73 9.00 -7.81 5.25
C VAL A 73 8.66 -7.11 3.93
N CYS A 74 9.57 -6.33 3.35
CA CYS A 74 9.31 -5.66 2.07
C CYS A 74 9.09 -6.66 0.93
N HIS A 75 9.87 -7.75 0.88
CA HIS A 75 9.68 -8.78 -0.12
C HIS A 75 8.30 -9.45 0.00
N ASN A 76 7.91 -9.84 1.21
CA ASN A 76 6.61 -10.44 1.48
C ASN A 76 5.47 -9.46 1.17
N LEU A 77 5.64 -8.19 1.53
CA LEU A 77 4.67 -7.11 1.29
C LEU A 77 4.43 -6.91 -0.21
N SER A 78 5.48 -6.71 -1.01
CA SER A 78 5.35 -6.58 -2.46
C SER A 78 4.68 -7.81 -3.08
N SER A 79 5.09 -9.01 -2.67
CA SER A 79 4.53 -10.26 -3.21
C SER A 79 3.04 -10.41 -2.88
N SER A 80 2.65 -10.14 -1.63
CA SER A 80 1.25 -10.24 -1.19
C SER A 80 0.35 -9.22 -1.88
N VAL A 81 0.81 -7.97 -2.03
CA VAL A 81 0.05 -6.92 -2.72
C VAL A 81 -0.08 -7.23 -4.21
N ALA A 82 1.00 -7.64 -4.88
CA ALA A 82 0.96 -8.02 -6.28
C ALA A 82 -0.01 -9.19 -6.52
N PHE A 83 0.09 -10.24 -5.71
CA PHE A 83 -0.80 -11.40 -5.79
C PHE A 83 -2.26 -11.00 -5.57
N THR A 84 -2.55 -10.17 -4.56
CA THR A 84 -3.93 -9.77 -4.27
C THR A 84 -4.53 -8.89 -5.38
N LEU A 85 -3.73 -7.97 -5.95
CA LEU A 85 -4.18 -7.14 -7.08
C LEU A 85 -4.39 -7.96 -8.35
N GLN A 86 -3.56 -8.97 -8.58
CA GLN A 86 -3.76 -9.92 -9.67
C GLN A 86 -5.06 -10.70 -9.50
N GLU A 87 -5.29 -11.30 -8.33
CA GLU A 87 -6.46 -12.16 -8.10
C GLU A 87 -7.77 -11.36 -8.08
N VAL A 88 -7.79 -10.24 -7.35
CA VAL A 88 -9.04 -9.48 -7.08
C VAL A 88 -9.33 -8.46 -8.17
N ALA A 89 -8.33 -7.71 -8.62
CA ALA A 89 -8.50 -6.64 -9.60
C ALA A 89 -8.10 -7.04 -11.03
N GLN A 90 -7.64 -8.28 -11.24
CA GLN A 90 -7.24 -8.81 -12.55
C GLN A 90 -6.15 -7.96 -13.22
N ILE A 91 -5.26 -7.39 -12.40
CA ILE A 91 -4.11 -6.58 -12.85
C ILE A 91 -2.97 -7.53 -13.24
N ASP A 92 -2.40 -7.32 -14.42
CA ASP A 92 -1.24 -8.09 -14.87
C ASP A 92 0.02 -7.69 -14.07
N PRO A 93 0.65 -8.62 -13.35
CA PRO A 93 1.90 -8.36 -12.62
C PRO A 93 3.03 -7.82 -13.49
N ALA A 94 3.07 -8.13 -14.79
CA ALA A 94 4.10 -7.63 -15.70
C ALA A 94 4.02 -6.11 -15.91
N SER A 95 2.84 -5.53 -15.68
CA SER A 95 2.57 -4.09 -15.79
C SER A 95 2.48 -3.38 -14.44
N LEU A 96 2.78 -4.08 -13.34
CA LEU A 96 2.65 -3.58 -11.98
C LEU A 96 4.01 -3.29 -11.35
N LYS A 97 4.18 -2.07 -10.85
CA LYS A 97 5.33 -1.66 -10.04
C LYS A 97 4.87 -1.36 -8.61
N ILE A 98 5.57 -1.92 -7.63
CA ILE A 98 5.27 -1.69 -6.21
C ILE A 98 6.46 -0.99 -5.56
N GLY A 99 6.24 0.24 -5.09
CA GLY A 99 7.17 0.99 -4.24
C GLY A 99 6.82 0.78 -2.77
N ILE A 100 7.83 0.62 -1.92
CA ILE A 100 7.64 0.52 -0.46
C ILE A 100 8.52 1.57 0.22
N HIS A 101 7.87 2.46 0.96
CA HIS A 101 8.46 3.50 1.77
C HIS A 101 8.20 3.15 3.24
N ILE A 102 9.26 3.14 4.03
CA ILE A 102 9.16 2.85 5.47
C ILE A 102 9.23 4.19 6.20
N ASP A 103 8.08 4.67 6.64
CA ASP A 103 7.95 6.00 7.24
C ASP A 103 8.24 5.99 8.75
N ALA A 104 8.00 4.86 9.42
CA ALA A 104 8.30 4.72 10.84
C ALA A 104 8.52 3.25 11.26
N LEU A 105 9.22 3.10 12.39
CA LEU A 105 9.31 1.84 13.13
C LEU A 105 8.59 2.01 14.47
N LYS A 106 7.72 1.06 14.81
CA LYS A 106 6.95 1.10 16.06
C LYS A 106 7.19 -0.19 16.86
N SER A 107 7.58 -0.03 18.11
CA SER A 107 7.60 -1.16 19.07
C SER A 107 6.17 -1.48 19.50
N ARG A 108 5.81 -2.76 19.60
CA ARG A 108 4.57 -3.14 20.29
C ARG A 108 4.73 -2.74 21.76
N LEU A 109 3.93 -1.75 22.18
CA LEU A 109 3.72 -1.52 23.60
C LEU A 109 2.86 -2.67 24.09
N ASN A 110 3.40 -3.47 25.02
CA ASN A 110 2.67 -4.51 25.74
C ASN A 110 1.54 -3.89 26.58
#